data_AF-A0A5C8RVT0-F1
#
_entry.id   AF-A0A5C8RVT0-F1
#
_cell.length_a   1.000
_cell.length_b   1.000
_cell.length_c   1.000
_cell.angle_alpha   90.00
_cell.angle_beta   90.00
_cell.angle_gamma   90.00
#
_symmetry.space_group_name_H-M   'P 1'
#
loop_
_entity.id
_entity.type
_entity.pdbx_description
1 polymer ?
#
loop_
_entity_poly.entity_id
_entity_poly.type
_entity_poly.pdbx_seq_one_letter_code
_entity_poly.pdbx_strand_id
1 'polypeptide(L)'
;MRLVSEQSDEDIRKREVEARKQEATKALKRSIRALAANILRVTRGAGQSYHLGNQMVACLNAMTDYRDVAGCGHTTYDLDQMLDPDLAFDEYRPWAADSPEQQARMEADHSDECEDADREVRRASLQIVASMLVDQLTQQRRGETDLSAAIRRREDAREKRRAFHQAKIQKAPRPRVKSKPPTVRPTK
;
A
#
# COMPACT_ATOMS: atom_id res chain seq x y z
N MET A 1 14.21 -12.86 44.62
CA MET A 1 15.23 -12.72 43.57
C MET A 1 14.86 -13.65 42.43
N ARG A 2 14.49 -13.12 41.27
CA ARG A 2 14.18 -13.92 40.07
C ARG A 2 15.52 -14.34 39.48
N LEU A 3 15.82 -15.64 39.48
CA LEU A 3 16.96 -16.21 38.76
C LEU A 3 16.82 -15.85 37.29
N VAL A 4 17.70 -14.94 36.84
CA VAL A 4 17.91 -14.65 35.43
C VAL A 4 18.59 -15.89 34.87
N SER A 5 17.86 -16.67 34.09
CA SER A 5 18.41 -17.88 33.45
C SER A 5 19.62 -17.49 32.62
N GLU A 6 20.78 -18.07 32.93
CA GLU A 6 21.95 -18.10 32.07
C GLU A 6 21.50 -18.67 30.71
N GLN A 7 21.38 -17.81 29.71
CA GLN A 7 21.08 -18.25 28.35
C GLN A 7 22.33 -18.96 27.83
N SER A 8 22.16 -20.15 27.26
CA SER A 8 23.25 -20.92 26.66
C SER A 8 23.96 -20.08 25.59
N ASP A 9 25.29 -20.17 25.51
CA ASP A 9 26.10 -19.50 24.48
C ASP A 9 25.60 -19.80 23.05
N GLU A 10 24.99 -20.97 22.84
CA GLU A 10 24.37 -21.33 21.57
C GLU A 10 23.15 -20.47 21.23
N ASP A 11 22.32 -20.13 22.22
CA ASP A 11 21.13 -19.30 22.01
C ASP A 11 21.52 -17.86 21.72
N ILE A 12 22.58 -17.37 22.35
CA ILE A 12 23.16 -16.04 22.08
C ILE A 12 23.62 -15.98 20.62
N ARG A 13 24.42 -16.96 20.16
CA ARG A 13 24.90 -17.03 18.77
C ARG A 13 23.75 -17.11 17.76
N LYS A 14 22.73 -17.94 18.01
CA LYS A 14 21.56 -18.05 17.12
C LYS A 14 20.85 -16.70 16.97
N ARG A 15 20.61 -16.01 18.09
CA ARG A 15 19.97 -14.69 18.06
C ARG A 15 20.81 -13.64 17.34
N GLU A 16 22.13 -13.65 17.51
CA GLU A 16 23.02 -12.74 16.80
C GLU A 16 22.96 -12.95 15.28
N VAL A 17 22.98 -14.21 14.83
CA VAL A 17 22.84 -14.55 13.40
C VAL A 17 21.48 -14.13 12.87
N GLU A 18 20.39 -14.40 13.61
CA GLU A 18 19.04 -13.97 13.23
C GLU A 18 18.91 -12.44 13.15
N ALA A 19 19.48 -11.71 14.11
CA ALA A 19 19.50 -10.25 14.11
C ALA A 19 20.25 -9.70 12.88
N ARG A 20 21.43 -10.25 12.56
CA ARG A 20 22.18 -9.87 11.36
C ARG A 20 21.41 -10.18 10.07
N LYS A 21 20.73 -11.34 10.01
CA LYS A 21 19.89 -11.71 8.88
C LYS A 21 18.73 -10.72 8.70
N GLN A 22 18.06 -10.34 9.79
CA GLN A 22 17.00 -9.32 9.76
C GLN A 22 17.52 -7.95 9.32
N GLU A 23 18.69 -7.55 9.78
CA GLU A 23 19.32 -6.29 9.37
C GLU A 23 19.66 -6.28 7.87
N ALA A 24 20.30 -7.35 7.38
CA ALA A 24 20.60 -7.52 5.96
C ALA A 24 19.32 -7.53 5.10
N THR A 25 18.24 -8.16 5.60
CA THR A 25 16.92 -8.16 4.95
C THR A 25 16.35 -6.75 4.84
N LYS A 26 16.44 -5.94 5.91
CA LYS A 26 15.99 -4.54 5.91
C LYS A 26 16.82 -3.69 4.95
N ALA A 27 18.14 -3.90 4.90
CA ALA A 27 19.05 -3.21 3.98
C ALA A 27 18.68 -3.51 2.53
N LEU A 28 18.50 -4.79 2.18
CA LEU A 28 18.07 -5.20 0.85
C LEU A 28 16.71 -4.59 0.49
N LYS A 29 15.72 -4.71 1.39
CA LYS A 29 14.37 -4.16 1.18
C LYS A 29 14.40 -2.66 0.86
N ARG A 30 15.26 -1.88 1.54
CA ARG A 30 15.45 -0.45 1.24
C ARG A 30 16.09 -0.24 -0.14
N SER A 31 17.18 -0.97 -0.43
CA SER A 31 17.91 -0.83 -1.70
C SER A 31 17.06 -1.20 -2.91
N ILE A 32 16.35 -2.33 -2.86
CA ILE A 32 15.53 -2.81 -3.97
C ILE A 32 14.34 -1.88 -4.24
N ARG A 33 13.69 -1.37 -3.18
CA ARG A 33 12.61 -0.38 -3.31
C ARG A 33 13.10 0.95 -3.86
N ALA A 34 14.25 1.44 -3.42
CA ALA A 34 14.82 2.68 -3.93
C ALA A 34 15.15 2.57 -5.42
N LEU A 35 15.74 1.45 -5.83
CA LEU A 35 16.01 1.16 -7.24
C LEU A 35 14.72 1.07 -8.06
N ALA A 36 13.75 0.25 -7.63
CA ALA A 36 12.47 0.07 -8.32
C ALA A 36 11.70 1.38 -8.46
N ALA A 37 11.60 2.17 -7.37
CA ALA A 37 10.95 3.47 -7.39
C ALA A 37 11.64 4.45 -8.36
N ASN A 38 12.97 4.49 -8.40
CA ASN A 38 13.66 5.37 -9.34
C ASN A 38 13.51 4.91 -10.79
N ILE A 39 13.53 3.60 -11.07
CA ILE A 39 13.23 3.05 -12.40
C ILE A 39 11.84 3.51 -12.86
N LEU A 40 10.81 3.32 -12.04
CA LEU A 40 9.44 3.76 -12.34
C LEU A 40 9.33 5.27 -12.55
N ARG A 41 10.11 6.06 -11.79
CA ARG A 41 10.15 7.52 -11.97
C ARG A 41 10.88 7.90 -13.26
N VAL A 42 11.97 7.22 -13.62
CA VAL A 42 12.73 7.48 -14.86
C VAL A 42 11.87 7.15 -16.07
N THR A 43 11.16 6.02 -16.08
CA THR A 43 10.26 5.66 -17.18
C THR A 43 9.11 6.65 -17.33
N ARG A 44 8.63 7.24 -16.22
CA ARG A 44 7.66 8.35 -16.22
C ARG A 44 8.28 9.72 -16.61
N GLY A 45 9.60 9.87 -16.61
CA GLY A 45 10.28 11.16 -16.89
C GLY A 45 10.49 12.07 -15.68
N ALA A 46 10.34 11.57 -14.44
CA ALA A 46 10.50 12.32 -13.19
C ALA A 46 11.55 11.70 -12.23
N GLY A 47 12.40 10.81 -12.77
CA GLY A 47 13.43 10.10 -12.02
C GLY A 47 14.84 10.64 -12.28
N GLN A 48 15.80 10.13 -11.51
CA GLN A 48 17.20 10.52 -11.61
C GLN A 48 17.98 9.39 -12.29
N SER A 49 18.07 9.43 -13.63
CA SER A 49 18.70 8.38 -14.44
C SER A 49 20.18 8.16 -14.08
N TYR A 50 20.90 9.23 -13.74
CA TYR A 50 22.29 9.17 -13.32
C TYR A 50 22.53 8.45 -11.98
N HIS A 51 21.49 8.19 -11.18
CA HIS A 51 21.59 7.40 -9.95
C HIS A 51 21.40 5.88 -10.18
N LEU A 52 20.92 5.46 -11.35
CA LEU A 52 20.57 4.05 -11.60
C LEU A 52 21.76 3.11 -11.38
N GLY A 53 22.94 3.44 -11.92
CA GLY A 53 24.13 2.61 -11.75
C GLY A 53 24.50 2.39 -10.27
N ASN A 54 24.52 3.46 -9.47
CA ASN A 54 24.83 3.36 -8.04
C ASN A 54 23.76 2.58 -7.27
N GLN A 55 22.48 2.74 -7.62
CA GLN A 55 21.39 2.00 -6.96
C GLN A 55 21.41 0.50 -7.31
N MET A 56 21.78 0.14 -8.54
CA MET A 56 21.98 -1.25 -8.94
C MET A 56 23.11 -1.90 -8.14
N VAL A 57 24.26 -1.23 -8.02
CA VAL A 57 25.39 -1.71 -7.21
C VAL A 57 24.99 -1.86 -5.74
N ALA A 58 24.30 -0.88 -5.16
CA ALA A 58 23.83 -0.95 -3.78
C ALA A 58 22.84 -2.12 -3.54
N CYS A 59 21.98 -2.41 -4.52
CA CYS A 59 21.06 -3.54 -4.45
C CYS A 59 21.81 -4.88 -4.53
N LEU A 60 22.78 -5.02 -5.44
CA LEU A 60 23.59 -6.24 -5.59
C LEU A 60 24.44 -6.52 -4.35
N ASN A 61 25.05 -5.47 -3.76
CA ASN A 61 25.80 -5.58 -2.52
C ASN A 61 24.89 -6.07 -1.39
N ALA A 62 23.71 -5.46 -1.20
CA ALA A 62 22.77 -5.88 -0.16
C ALA A 62 22.26 -7.33 -0.36
N MET A 63 22.08 -7.79 -1.60
CA MET A 63 21.76 -9.20 -1.88
C MET A 63 22.92 -10.13 -1.51
N THR A 64 24.16 -9.71 -1.75
CA THR A 64 25.36 -10.47 -1.42
C THR A 64 25.55 -10.54 0.10
N ASP A 65 25.45 -9.41 0.79
CA ASP A 65 25.55 -9.33 2.25
C ASP A 65 24.52 -10.24 2.94
N TYR A 66 23.27 -10.25 2.45
CA TYR A 66 22.26 -11.16 2.96
C TYR A 66 22.65 -12.63 2.74
N ARG A 67 23.11 -12.98 1.53
CA ARG A 67 23.51 -14.36 1.20
C ARG A 67 24.67 -14.84 2.06
N ASP A 68 25.64 -13.97 2.33
CA ASP A 68 26.81 -14.29 3.14
C ASP A 68 26.44 -14.57 4.60
N VAL A 69 25.42 -13.88 5.13
CA VAL A 69 24.88 -14.12 6.49
C VAL A 69 23.94 -15.32 6.54
N ALA A 70 23.04 -15.45 5.57
CA ALA A 70 21.98 -16.46 5.59
C ALA A 70 22.41 -17.82 5.01
N GLY A 71 23.52 -17.87 4.26
CA GLY A 71 23.98 -19.04 3.52
C GLY A 71 23.18 -19.34 2.25
N CYS A 72 22.14 -18.56 1.95
CA CYS A 72 21.28 -18.69 0.78
C CYS A 72 20.71 -17.34 0.35
N GLY A 73 20.24 -17.26 -0.91
CA GLY A 73 19.51 -16.09 -1.40
C GLY A 73 18.08 -16.03 -0.84
N HIS A 74 17.41 -14.89 -1.02
CA HIS A 74 15.98 -14.79 -0.77
C HIS A 74 15.17 -15.64 -1.75
N THR A 75 14.00 -16.09 -1.29
CA THR A 75 13.03 -16.71 -2.18
C THR A 75 12.41 -15.67 -3.10
N THR A 76 11.89 -16.10 -4.25
CA THR A 76 11.12 -15.22 -5.14
C THR A 76 9.96 -14.57 -4.39
N TYR A 77 9.26 -15.34 -3.56
CA TYR A 77 8.17 -14.85 -2.72
C TYR A 77 8.61 -13.69 -1.81
N ASP A 78 9.76 -13.81 -1.14
CA ASP A 78 10.25 -12.72 -0.27
C ASP A 78 10.56 -11.46 -1.07
N LEU A 79 11.17 -11.60 -2.25
CA LEU A 79 11.49 -10.46 -3.12
C LEU A 79 10.22 -9.77 -3.64
N ASP A 80 9.20 -10.54 -4.01
CA ASP A 80 7.90 -10.02 -4.43
C ASP A 80 7.25 -9.22 -3.30
N GLN A 81 7.26 -9.75 -2.07
CA GLN A 81 6.75 -9.07 -0.87
C GLN A 81 7.56 -7.81 -0.53
N MET A 82 8.88 -7.80 -0.79
CA MET A 82 9.70 -6.59 -0.62
C MET A 82 9.31 -5.49 -1.61
N LEU A 83 8.84 -5.84 -2.81
CA LEU A 83 8.45 -4.90 -3.85
C LEU A 83 6.96 -4.55 -3.83
N ASP A 84 6.16 -5.18 -2.98
CA ASP A 84 4.75 -4.85 -2.82
C ASP A 84 4.57 -3.40 -2.30
N PRO A 85 3.92 -2.51 -3.08
CA PRO A 85 3.74 -1.11 -2.71
C PRO A 85 2.74 -0.92 -1.56
N ASP A 86 1.78 -1.83 -1.39
CA ASP A 86 0.77 -1.74 -0.33
C ASP A 86 1.44 -2.12 1.01
N LEU A 87 2.26 -3.18 1.04
CA LEU A 87 3.08 -3.50 2.22
C LEU A 87 4.13 -2.42 2.52
N ALA A 88 4.68 -1.77 1.49
CA ALA A 88 5.57 -0.63 1.68
C ALA A 88 4.85 0.56 2.31
N PHE A 89 3.60 0.82 1.90
CA PHE A 89 2.79 1.90 2.45
C PHE A 89 2.57 1.72 3.96
N ASP A 90 2.19 0.50 4.37
CA ASP A 90 1.94 0.15 5.77
C ASP A 90 3.21 0.25 6.62
N GLU A 91 4.34 -0.25 6.11
CA GLU A 91 5.62 -0.18 6.81
C GLU A 91 6.09 1.26 7.05
N TYR A 92 5.88 2.16 6.10
CA TYR A 92 6.26 3.57 6.25
C TYR A 92 5.25 4.37 7.07
N ARG A 93 4.02 3.88 7.23
CA ARG A 93 2.94 4.55 7.95
C ARG A 93 2.25 3.61 8.93
N PRO A 94 2.97 3.09 9.94
CA PRO A 94 2.37 2.20 10.93
C PRO A 94 1.24 2.88 11.72
N TRP A 95 1.27 4.21 11.83
CA TRP A 95 0.21 5.02 12.45
C TRP A 95 -1.07 5.14 11.59
N ALA A 96 -1.00 4.80 10.31
CA ALA A 96 -2.13 4.79 9.39
C ALA A 96 -2.77 3.41 9.26
N ALA A 97 -2.27 2.41 10.00
CA ALA A 97 -2.87 1.08 10.03
C ALA A 97 -4.34 1.18 10.45
N ASP A 98 -5.21 0.50 9.71
CA ASP A 98 -6.64 0.56 9.96
C ASP A 98 -6.97 -0.02 11.34
N SER A 99 -7.60 0.80 12.18
CA SER A 99 -8.26 0.29 13.38
C SER A 99 -9.47 -0.57 12.96
N PRO A 100 -9.91 -1.53 13.78
CA PRO A 100 -11.13 -2.30 13.48
C PRO A 100 -12.36 -1.40 13.23
N GLU A 101 -12.43 -0.25 13.91
CA GLU A 101 -13.47 0.76 13.70
C GLU A 101 -13.34 1.45 12.34
N GLN A 102 -12.12 1.76 11.91
CA GLN A 102 -11.85 2.33 10.60
C GLN A 102 -12.18 1.34 9.48
N GLN A 103 -11.82 0.07 9.65
CA GLN A 103 -12.18 -1.00 8.70
C GLN A 103 -13.69 -1.14 8.58
N ALA A 104 -14.40 -1.24 9.70
CA ALA A 104 -15.86 -1.33 9.71
C ALA A 104 -16.52 -0.09 9.08
N ARG A 105 -15.94 1.10 9.28
CA ARG A 105 -16.40 2.33 8.62
C ARG A 105 -16.21 2.25 7.10
N MET A 106 -15.05 1.79 6.64
CA MET A 106 -14.72 1.70 5.23
C MET A 106 -15.59 0.67 4.51
N GLU A 107 -15.82 -0.48 5.13
CA GLU A 107 -16.74 -1.50 4.63
C GLU A 107 -18.18 -0.96 4.58
N ALA A 108 -18.61 -0.22 5.61
CA ALA A 108 -19.95 0.35 5.64
C ALA A 108 -20.19 1.42 4.57
N ASP A 109 -19.18 2.21 4.19
CA ASP A 109 -19.30 3.26 3.18
C ASP A 109 -18.71 2.90 1.80
N HIS A 110 -18.29 1.65 1.62
CA HIS A 110 -17.65 1.12 0.41
C HIS A 110 -16.34 1.84 0.01
N SER A 111 -15.63 2.44 0.98
CA SER A 111 -14.31 3.03 0.73
C SER A 111 -13.23 1.96 0.49
N ASP A 112 -13.38 0.80 1.11
CA ASP A 112 -12.52 -0.38 0.89
C ASP A 112 -12.60 -0.87 -0.56
N GLU A 113 -13.80 -1.03 -1.11
CA GLU A 113 -14.01 -1.42 -2.51
C GLU A 113 -13.39 -0.40 -3.48
N CYS A 114 -13.44 0.90 -3.13
CA CYS A 114 -12.78 1.93 -3.92
C CYS A 114 -11.25 1.80 -3.89
N GLU A 115 -10.69 1.49 -2.72
CA GLU A 115 -9.25 1.32 -2.55
C GLU A 115 -8.74 0.07 -3.28
N ASP A 116 -9.46 -1.04 -3.19
CA ASP A 116 -9.13 -2.28 -3.89
C ASP A 116 -9.19 -2.10 -5.41
N ALA A 117 -10.22 -1.43 -5.93
CA ALA A 117 -10.26 -1.08 -7.35
C ALA A 117 -9.09 -0.16 -7.75
N ASP A 118 -8.69 0.78 -6.89
CA ASP A 118 -7.51 1.62 -7.13
C ASP A 118 -6.20 0.82 -7.12
N ARG A 119 -6.08 -0.24 -6.31
CA ARG A 119 -4.94 -1.18 -6.34
C ARG A 119 -4.91 -1.94 -7.66
N GLU A 120 -6.04 -2.45 -8.13
CA GLU A 120 -6.15 -3.15 -9.41
C GLU A 120 -5.77 -2.24 -10.59
N VAL A 121 -6.26 -1.00 -10.61
CA VAL A 121 -5.90 0.00 -11.64
C VAL A 121 -4.38 0.20 -11.68
N ARG A 122 -3.71 0.35 -10.51
CA ARG A 122 -2.26 0.51 -10.44
C ARG A 122 -1.53 -0.72 -11.00
N ARG A 123 -1.93 -1.94 -10.60
CA ARG A 123 -1.32 -3.19 -11.06
C ARG A 123 -1.45 -3.38 -12.56
N ALA A 124 -2.66 -3.20 -13.11
CA ALA A 124 -2.90 -3.32 -14.54
C ALA A 124 -2.11 -2.27 -15.34
N SER A 125 -2.05 -1.02 -14.87
CA SER A 125 -1.26 0.04 -15.49
C SER A 125 0.23 -0.30 -15.53
N LEU A 126 0.78 -0.82 -14.42
CA LEU A 126 2.19 -1.24 -14.35
C LEU A 126 2.47 -2.42 -15.28
N GLN A 127 1.57 -3.39 -15.38
CA GLN A 127 1.70 -4.52 -16.30
C GLN A 127 1.72 -4.07 -17.76
N ILE A 128 0.84 -3.14 -18.15
CA ILE A 128 0.83 -2.57 -19.51
C ILE A 128 2.19 -1.93 -19.82
N VAL A 129 2.68 -1.05 -18.94
CA VAL A 129 3.97 -0.37 -19.13
C VAL A 129 5.12 -1.37 -19.20
N ALA A 130 5.16 -2.35 -18.29
CA ALA A 130 6.18 -3.40 -18.31
C ALA A 130 6.16 -4.20 -19.61
N SER A 131 4.96 -4.58 -20.09
CA SER A 131 4.78 -5.32 -21.33
C SER A 131 5.25 -4.53 -22.55
N MET A 132 4.99 -3.21 -22.58
CA MET A 132 5.45 -2.33 -23.65
C MET A 132 6.97 -2.20 -23.69
N LEU A 133 7.65 -2.17 -22.53
CA LEU A 133 9.12 -2.06 -22.46
C LEU A 133 9.86 -3.26 -23.07
N VAL A 134 9.20 -4.43 -23.13
CA VAL A 134 9.79 -5.68 -23.65
C VAL A 134 9.00 -6.30 -24.81
N ASP A 135 8.15 -5.50 -25.47
CA ASP A 135 7.33 -5.88 -26.64
C ASP A 135 6.49 -7.17 -26.45
N GLN A 136 5.77 -7.26 -25.34
CA GLN A 136 4.91 -8.41 -25.00
C GLN A 136 3.43 -8.11 -25.26
N LEU A 137 3.02 -8.08 -26.53
CA LEU A 137 1.66 -7.67 -26.96
C LEU A 137 0.52 -8.44 -26.26
N THR A 138 0.67 -9.74 -26.03
CA THR A 138 -0.37 -10.53 -25.32
C THR A 138 -0.55 -10.08 -23.88
N GLN A 139 0.56 -9.79 -23.18
CA GLN A 139 0.52 -9.31 -21.80
C GLN A 139 -0.01 -7.88 -21.71
N GLN A 140 0.32 -7.05 -22.70
CA GLN A 140 -0.25 -5.71 -22.84
C GLN A 140 -1.78 -5.77 -22.97
N ARG A 141 -2.31 -6.57 -23.90
CA ARG A 141 -3.77 -6.72 -24.10
C ARG A 141 -4.49 -7.25 -22.86
N ARG A 142 -3.83 -8.17 -22.13
CA ARG A 142 -4.35 -8.65 -20.85
C ARG A 142 -4.43 -7.51 -19.84
N GLY A 143 -3.36 -6.73 -19.69
CA GLY A 143 -3.34 -5.56 -18.82
C GLY A 143 -4.42 -4.52 -19.19
N GLU A 144 -4.66 -4.26 -20.47
CA GLU A 144 -5.73 -3.36 -20.94
C GLU A 144 -7.13 -3.84 -20.56
N THR A 145 -7.35 -5.16 -20.63
CA THR A 145 -8.59 -5.80 -20.21
C THR A 145 -8.79 -5.67 -18.70
N ASP A 146 -7.75 -5.98 -17.92
CA ASP A 146 -7.79 -5.91 -16.46
C ASP A 146 -7.96 -4.45 -15.99
N LEU A 147 -7.31 -3.48 -16.65
CA LEU A 147 -7.49 -2.05 -16.38
C LEU A 147 -8.93 -1.60 -16.64
N SER A 148 -9.52 -2.01 -17.76
CA SER A 148 -10.90 -1.68 -18.10
C SER A 148 -11.90 -2.25 -17.08
N ALA A 149 -11.66 -3.48 -16.62
CA ALA A 149 -12.47 -4.11 -15.58
C ALA A 149 -12.33 -3.38 -14.23
N ALA A 150 -11.11 -3.02 -13.84
CA ALA A 150 -10.84 -2.29 -12.60
C ALA A 150 -11.48 -0.90 -12.60
N ILE A 151 -11.47 -0.18 -13.72
CA ILE A 151 -12.16 1.12 -13.87
C ILE A 151 -13.66 0.97 -13.63
N ARG A 152 -14.31 -0.03 -14.24
CA ARG A 152 -15.75 -0.28 -14.03
C ARG A 152 -16.05 -0.59 -12.56
N ARG A 153 -15.27 -1.49 -11.95
CA ARG A 153 -15.40 -1.81 -10.51
C ARG A 153 -15.25 -0.56 -9.64
N ARG A 154 -14.33 0.34 -9.98
CA ARG A 154 -14.14 1.61 -9.27
C ARG A 154 -15.35 2.53 -9.41
N GLU A 155 -15.95 2.61 -10.59
CA GLU A 155 -17.15 3.41 -10.83
C GLU A 155 -18.35 2.89 -10.03
N ASP A 156 -18.54 1.57 -10.03
CA ASP A 156 -19.58 0.90 -9.24
C ASP A 156 -19.38 1.17 -7.73
N ALA A 157 -18.15 1.00 -7.21
CA ALA A 157 -17.82 1.27 -5.81
C ALA A 157 -18.08 2.73 -5.44
N ARG A 158 -17.72 3.68 -6.32
CA ARG A 158 -18.02 5.11 -6.13
C ARG A 158 -19.51 5.39 -6.11
N GLU A 159 -20.30 4.71 -6.93
CA GLU A 159 -21.75 4.88 -6.92
C GLU A 159 -22.38 4.38 -5.62
N LYS A 160 -21.99 3.18 -5.15
CA LYS A 160 -22.41 2.66 -3.84
C LYS A 160 -22.08 3.64 -2.71
N ARG A 161 -20.86 4.16 -2.68
CA ARG A 161 -20.42 5.15 -1.69
C ARG A 161 -21.24 6.44 -1.75
N ARG A 162 -21.51 6.95 -2.97
CA ARG A 162 -22.38 8.14 -3.15
C ARG A 162 -23.79 7.87 -2.60
N ALA A 163 -24.38 6.72 -2.93
CA ALA A 163 -25.71 6.34 -2.47
C ALA A 163 -25.78 6.25 -0.93
N PHE A 164 -24.76 5.64 -0.30
CA PHE A 164 -24.65 5.56 1.16
C PHE A 164 -24.66 6.95 1.83
N HIS A 165 -23.83 7.88 1.35
CA HIS A 165 -23.79 9.23 1.92
C HIS A 165 -25.06 10.03 1.65
N GLN A 166 -25.66 9.89 0.45
CA GLN A 166 -26.95 10.53 0.14
C GLN A 166 -28.07 10.04 1.07
N ALA A 167 -28.13 8.73 1.33
CA ALA A 167 -29.12 8.15 2.25
C ALA A 167 -28.96 8.67 3.68
N LYS A 168 -27.72 8.89 4.15
CA LYS A 168 -27.45 9.51 5.47
C LYS A 168 -27.89 10.97 5.53
N ILE A 169 -27.66 11.75 4.47
CA ILE A 169 -28.08 13.15 4.39
C ILE A 169 -29.61 13.28 4.39
N GLN A 170 -30.31 12.44 3.61
CA GLN A 170 -31.77 12.49 3.51
C GLN A 170 -32.49 12.06 4.79
N LYS A 171 -31.90 11.14 5.57
CA LYS A 171 -32.47 10.64 6.83
C LYS A 171 -32.31 11.60 8.02
N ALA A 172 -31.47 12.63 7.92
CA ALA A 172 -31.31 13.60 9.00
C ALA A 172 -32.54 14.53 9.08
N PRO A 173 -33.36 14.48 10.16
CA PRO A 173 -34.53 15.33 10.27
C PRO A 173 -34.10 16.80 10.34
N ARG A 174 -34.59 17.62 9.43
CA ARG A 174 -34.38 19.08 9.50
C ARG A 174 -34.99 19.58 10.81
N PRO A 175 -34.27 20.37 11.63
CA PRO A 175 -34.86 20.94 12.85
C PRO A 175 -36.08 21.77 12.46
N ARG A 176 -37.26 21.39 12.97
CA ARG A 176 -38.47 22.21 12.82
C ARG A 176 -38.20 23.55 13.49
N VAL A 177 -38.03 24.60 12.71
CA VAL A 177 -38.00 25.97 13.22
C VAL A 177 -39.36 26.23 13.87
N LYS A 178 -39.41 26.37 15.20
CA LYS A 178 -40.62 26.76 15.91
C LYS A 178 -41.02 28.15 15.41
N SER A 179 -42.12 28.24 14.65
CA SER A 179 -42.69 29.51 14.24
C SER A 179 -43.03 30.34 15.48
N LYS A 180 -42.48 31.57 15.58
CA LYS A 180 -42.84 32.51 16.67
C LYS A 180 -44.37 32.73 16.64
N PRO A 181 -45.05 32.73 17.80
CA PRO A 181 -46.49 32.97 17.84
C PRO A 181 -46.81 34.38 17.30
N PRO A 182 -47.95 34.54 16.60
CA PRO A 182 -48.33 35.80 16.01
C PRO A 182 -48.50 36.86 17.11
N THR A 183 -47.84 38.00 16.93
CA THR A 183 -47.94 39.15 17.82
C THR A 183 -49.34 39.74 17.65
N VAL A 184 -50.20 39.53 18.65
CA VAL A 184 -51.53 40.16 18.71
C VAL A 184 -51.33 41.67 18.80
N ARG A 185 -51.75 42.42 17.77
CA ARG A 185 -51.78 43.89 17.83
C ARG A 185 -52.89 44.33 18.79
N PRO A 186 -52.63 45.26 19.73
CA PRO A 186 -53.68 45.80 20.58
C PRO A 186 -54.58 46.70 19.74
N THR A 187 -55.88 46.38 19.73
CA THR A 187 -56.94 47.24 19.19
C THR A 187 -57.13 48.43 20.13
N LYS A 188 -57.12 49.64 19.55
CA LYS A 188 -57.49 50.89 20.22
C LYS A 188 -59.00 51.00 20.34
#